data_AF-A0AAD4BIY9-F1
#
_entry.id   AF-A0AAD4BIY9-F1
#
_cell.length_a   1.000
_cell.length_b   1.000
_cell.length_c   1.000
_cell.angle_alpha   90.00
_cell.angle_beta   90.00
_cell.angle_gamma   90.00
#
_symmetry.space_group_name_H-M   'P 1'
#
loop_
_entity.id
_entity.type
_entity.pdbx_description
1 polymer ?
#
loop_
_entity_poly.entity_id
_entity_poly.type
_entity_poly.pdbx_seq_one_letter_code
_entity_poly.pdbx_strand_id
1 'polypeptide(L)'
;WTANWWWDIQVHYGVTVAPIILSSDKTQLSHFQGDKAAWPVYLTIGNLFKEIHCCAFAHGTILLRYLPIAHLDGFSDKIKLLVKYRLFYYCMTHILKSLVNAGTEGTAMICVDSIVRQVWPIVATYVADYPEQCLVACCMENRCPLCKVPPTSRG
;
A
#
# COMPACT_ATOMS: atom_id res chain seq x y z
N TRP A 1 -9.98 0.56 -19.70
CA TRP A 1 -8.98 1.21 -18.83
C TRP A 1 -9.41 0.94 -17.39
N THR A 2 -8.55 0.34 -16.57
CA THR A 2 -8.85 -0.11 -15.19
C THR A 2 -9.06 1.02 -14.18
N ALA A 3 -8.88 2.28 -14.60
CA ALA A 3 -9.00 3.46 -13.75
C ALA A 3 -10.37 4.16 -13.83
N ASN A 4 -11.39 3.64 -14.51
CA ASN A 4 -12.71 4.29 -14.53
C ASN A 4 -13.52 4.07 -13.24
N TRP A 5 -13.15 3.07 -12.43
CA TRP A 5 -13.93 2.65 -11.26
C TRP A 5 -14.24 3.79 -10.27
N TRP A 6 -13.26 4.66 -9.99
CA TRP A 6 -13.45 5.76 -9.05
C TRP A 6 -14.31 6.86 -9.68
N TRP A 7 -14.19 7.09 -10.99
CA TRP A 7 -15.10 7.99 -11.71
C TRP A 7 -16.54 7.49 -11.65
N ASP A 8 -16.75 6.19 -11.85
CA ASP A 8 -18.08 5.58 -11.79
C ASP A 8 -18.71 5.77 -10.39
N ILE A 9 -17.93 5.58 -9.32
CA ILE A 9 -18.37 5.83 -7.93
C ILE A 9 -18.72 7.30 -7.72
N GLN A 10 -17.89 8.23 -8.20
CA GLN A 10 -18.15 9.65 -8.05
C GLN A 10 -19.44 10.08 -8.75
N VAL A 11 -19.68 9.60 -9.97
CA VAL A 11 -20.89 9.90 -10.73
C VAL A 11 -22.11 9.27 -10.05
N HIS A 12 -22.00 8.04 -9.54
CA HIS A 12 -23.13 7.33 -8.94
C HIS A 12 -23.57 7.94 -7.60
N TYR A 13 -22.62 8.32 -6.74
CA TYR A 13 -22.94 8.82 -5.40
C TYR A 13 -22.86 10.36 -5.27
N GLY A 14 -22.40 11.07 -6.30
CA GLY A 14 -22.22 12.53 -6.25
C GLY A 14 -21.13 12.98 -5.27
N VAL A 15 -20.15 12.12 -5.00
CA VAL A 15 -19.06 12.36 -4.03
C VAL A 15 -17.73 12.64 -4.72
N THR A 16 -16.76 13.20 -3.99
CA THR A 16 -15.37 13.31 -4.49
C THR A 16 -14.55 12.14 -3.95
N VAL A 17 -14.00 11.30 -4.83
CA VAL A 17 -13.16 10.17 -4.42
C VAL A 17 -11.68 10.53 -4.63
N ALA A 18 -10.86 10.21 -3.63
CA ALA A 18 -9.41 10.25 -3.76
C ALA A 18 -8.88 8.81 -3.75
N PRO A 19 -8.59 8.19 -4.90
CA PRO A 19 -8.00 6.86 -4.94
C PRO A 19 -6.60 6.92 -4.33
N ILE A 20 -6.35 6.08 -3.33
CA ILE A 20 -5.09 5.98 -2.62
C ILE A 20 -4.33 4.76 -3.12
N ILE A 21 -3.09 4.98 -3.51
CA ILE A 21 -2.17 3.95 -3.99
C ILE A 21 -1.10 3.81 -2.91
N LEU A 22 -1.02 2.62 -2.33
CA LEU A 22 0.02 2.28 -1.36
C LEU A 22 1.12 1.53 -2.07
N SER A 23 2.35 1.70 -1.60
CA SER A 23 3.45 0.83 -2.02
C SER A 23 4.40 0.56 -0.87
N SER A 24 5.08 -0.58 -0.92
CA SER A 24 6.19 -0.85 -0.02
C SER A 24 7.28 -1.56 -0.79
N ASP A 25 8.52 -1.20 -0.51
CA ASP A 25 9.69 -1.83 -1.10
C ASP A 25 10.70 -2.09 0.01
N LYS A 26 11.00 -3.36 0.28
CA LYS A 26 11.96 -3.71 1.32
C LYS A 26 13.37 -3.56 0.75
N THR A 27 14.04 -2.49 1.18
CA THR A 27 15.35 -2.09 0.66
C THR A 27 16.46 -2.45 1.64
N GLN A 28 17.53 -3.10 1.15
CA GLN A 28 18.72 -3.37 1.93
C GLN A 28 19.62 -2.12 1.92
N LEU A 29 19.89 -1.54 3.09
CA LEU A 29 20.66 -0.28 3.22
C LEU A 29 22.18 -0.50 3.24
N SER A 30 22.66 -1.69 3.62
CA SER A 30 24.08 -2.04 3.55
C SER A 30 24.30 -3.54 3.35
N HIS A 31 25.25 -3.88 2.47
CA HIS A 31 25.72 -5.27 2.26
C HIS A 31 26.97 -5.63 3.08
N PHE A 32 27.73 -4.64 3.57
CA PHE A 32 29.08 -4.87 4.08
C PHE A 32 29.30 -4.61 5.58
N GLN A 33 28.41 -3.86 6.25
CA GLN A 33 28.49 -3.65 7.70
C GLN A 33 27.08 -3.57 8.31
N GLY A 34 26.59 -4.71 8.79
CA GLY A 34 25.51 -4.76 9.78
C GLY A 34 24.08 -4.96 9.29
N ASP A 35 23.84 -5.68 8.17
CA ASP A 35 22.52 -6.18 7.72
C ASP A 35 21.33 -5.25 8.04
N LYS A 36 21.49 -3.95 7.75
CA LYS A 36 20.44 -2.98 7.99
C LYS A 36 19.53 -3.01 6.77
N ALA A 37 18.31 -3.49 6.95
CA ALA A 37 17.25 -3.33 5.97
C ALA A 37 16.29 -2.24 6.45
N ALA A 38 15.68 -1.54 5.50
CA ALA A 38 14.56 -0.64 5.73
C ALA A 38 13.36 -1.13 4.95
N TRP A 39 12.18 -0.91 5.49
CA TRP A 39 10.94 -1.27 4.81
C TRP A 39 9.99 -0.07 4.82
N PRO A 40 10.22 0.90 3.93
CA PRO A 40 9.34 2.05 3.75
C PRO A 40 7.97 1.64 3.21
N VAL A 41 6.94 2.33 3.70
CA VAL A 41 5.58 2.34 3.15
C VAL A 41 5.33 3.73 2.58
N TYR A 42 5.02 3.79 1.30
CA TYR A 42 4.71 5.00 0.57
C TYR A 42 3.21 5.11 0.28
N LEU A 43 2.76 6.35 0.10
CA LEU A 43 1.42 6.68 -0.30
C LEU A 43 1.45 7.68 -1.45
N THR A 44 0.62 7.45 -2.45
CA THR A 44 0.33 8.40 -3.52
C THR A 44 -1.16 8.42 -3.84
N ILE A 45 -1.61 9.46 -4.53
CA ILE A 45 -3.02 9.66 -4.90
C ILE A 45 -3.16 9.44 -6.41
N GLY A 46 -4.15 8.65 -6.82
CA GLY A 46 -4.42 8.38 -8.23
C GLY A 46 -4.95 9.58 -9.02
N ASN A 47 -5.41 10.64 -8.33
CA ASN A 47 -5.86 11.90 -8.95
C ASN A 47 -4.70 12.79 -9.42
N LEU A 48 -3.45 12.41 -9.17
CA LEU A 48 -2.30 13.12 -9.69
C LEU A 48 -2.12 12.83 -11.18
N PHE A 49 -1.77 13.88 -11.92
CA PHE A 49 -1.41 13.74 -13.33
C PHE A 49 -0.19 12.83 -13.51
N LYS A 50 -0.12 12.14 -14.64
CA LYS A 50 0.95 11.20 -14.95
C LYS A 50 2.34 11.87 -14.86
N GLU A 51 2.42 13.12 -15.31
CA GLU A 51 3.65 13.92 -15.30
C GLU A 51 4.15 14.15 -13.86
N ILE A 52 3.24 14.30 -12.90
CA ILE A 52 3.57 14.46 -11.48
C ILE A 52 4.07 13.14 -10.90
N HIS A 53 3.43 12.02 -11.24
CA HIS A 53 3.91 10.68 -10.85
C HIS A 53 5.29 10.36 -11.41
N CYS A 54 5.57 10.78 -12.64
CA CYS A 54 6.85 10.53 -13.30
C CYS A 54 7.95 11.54 -12.91
N CYS A 55 7.64 12.57 -12.13
CA CYS A 55 8.58 13.60 -11.71
C CYS A 55 9.02 13.39 -10.26
N ALA A 56 10.28 12.99 -10.08
CA ALA A 56 10.86 12.73 -8.75
C ALA A 56 10.82 13.96 -7.81
N PHE A 57 10.82 15.17 -8.35
CA PHE A 57 10.79 16.42 -7.59
C PHE A 57 9.39 16.95 -7.27
N ALA A 58 8.35 16.39 -7.91
CA ALA A 58 6.98 16.88 -7.74
C ALA A 58 6.30 16.37 -6.46
N HIS A 59 7.02 15.61 -5.63
CA HIS A 59 6.53 15.04 -4.36
C HIS A 59 5.19 14.30 -4.51
N GLY A 60 4.94 13.68 -5.67
CA GLY A 60 3.72 12.94 -5.94
C GLY A 60 3.55 11.69 -5.06
N THR A 61 4.61 11.25 -4.40
CA THR A 61 4.60 10.14 -3.46
C THR A 61 5.20 10.59 -2.13
N ILE A 62 4.52 10.27 -1.03
CA ILE A 62 4.97 10.57 0.33
C ILE A 62 5.36 9.28 1.05
N LEU A 63 6.40 9.35 1.89
CA LEU A 63 6.75 8.28 2.82
C LEU A 63 5.86 8.37 4.06
N LEU A 64 5.04 7.34 4.32
CA LEU A 64 4.20 7.28 5.52
C LEU A 64 4.99 6.82 6.73
N ARG A 65 5.70 5.69 6.61
CA ARG A 65 6.41 5.08 7.74
C ARG A 65 7.42 4.03 7.30
N TYR A 66 8.40 3.77 8.15
CA TYR A 66 9.21 2.55 8.09
C TYR A 66 8.60 1.45 8.95
N LEU A 67 8.44 0.26 8.39
CA LEU A 67 8.01 -0.93 9.11
C LEU A 67 9.17 -1.52 9.93
N PRO A 68 8.89 -2.02 11.14
CA PRO A 68 9.90 -2.65 11.97
C PRO A 68 10.35 -3.98 11.36
N ILE A 69 11.66 -4.20 11.34
CA ILE A 69 12.25 -5.48 10.96
C ILE A 69 12.68 -6.18 12.24
N ALA A 70 11.89 -7.18 12.64
CA ALA A 70 12.17 -7.95 13.84
C ALA A 70 13.27 -9.00 13.57
N HIS A 71 14.33 -8.94 14.37
CA HIS A 71 15.31 -10.02 14.48
C HIS A 71 14.73 -11.09 15.41
N LEU A 72 14.32 -12.22 14.84
CA LEU A 72 13.63 -13.30 15.54
C LEU A 72 14.57 -14.48 15.76
N ASP A 73 15.69 -14.23 16.45
CA ASP A 73 16.70 -15.24 16.71
C ASP A 73 16.15 -16.33 17.64
N GLY A 74 16.45 -17.60 17.35
CA GLY A 74 16.00 -18.76 18.14
C GLY A 74 14.63 -19.35 17.77
N PHE A 75 13.85 -18.73 16.87
CA PHE A 75 12.60 -19.32 16.37
C PHE A 75 12.81 -20.18 15.11
N SER A 76 11.95 -21.18 14.92
CA SER A 76 11.90 -21.93 13.65
C SER A 76 11.42 -21.02 12.51
N ASP A 77 11.84 -21.29 11.28
CA ASP A 77 11.55 -20.43 10.13
C ASP A 77 10.05 -20.23 9.88
N LYS A 78 9.24 -21.26 10.17
CA LYS A 78 7.78 -21.19 10.11
C LYS A 78 7.21 -20.16 11.10
N ILE A 79 7.71 -20.15 12.34
CA ILE A 79 7.25 -19.22 13.37
C ILE A 79 7.74 -17.80 13.04
N LYS A 80 8.98 -17.65 12.57
CA LYS A 80 9.52 -16.36 12.12
C LYS A 80 8.63 -15.73 11.04
N LEU A 81 8.23 -16.52 10.04
CA LEU A 81 7.37 -16.06 8.96
C LEU A 81 6.00 -15.62 9.47
N LEU A 82 5.37 -16.41 10.34
CA LEU A 82 4.07 -16.06 10.94
C LEU A 82 4.13 -14.76 11.75
N VAL A 83 5.17 -14.58 12.56
CA VAL A 83 5.36 -13.37 13.36
C VAL A 83 5.59 -12.16 12.44
N LYS A 84 6.37 -12.29 11.37
CA LYS A 84 6.55 -11.24 10.36
C LYS A 84 5.22 -10.83 9.72
N TYR A 85 4.38 -11.79 9.31
CA TYR A 85 3.05 -11.48 8.78
C TYR A 85 2.20 -10.72 9.79
N ARG A 86 2.09 -11.22 11.02
CA ARG A 86 1.31 -10.56 12.07
C ARG A 86 1.80 -9.14 12.38
N LEU A 87 3.11 -8.95 12.44
CA LEU A 87 3.72 -7.65 12.66
C LEU A 87 3.41 -6.68 11.52
N PHE A 88 3.50 -7.14 10.27
CA PHE A 88 3.13 -6.35 9.10
C PHE A 88 1.68 -5.89 9.18
N TYR A 89 0.73 -6.82 9.38
CA TYR A 89 -0.69 -6.48 9.46
C TYR A 89 -1.01 -5.56 10.63
N TYR A 90 -0.39 -5.79 11.78
CA TYR A 90 -0.53 -4.92 12.94
C TYR A 90 -0.08 -3.49 12.62
N CYS A 91 1.13 -3.33 12.05
CA CYS A 91 1.65 -2.03 11.66
C CYS A 91 0.80 -1.34 10.59
N MET A 92 0.41 -2.05 9.53
CA MET A 92 -0.43 -1.50 8.47
C MET A 92 -1.81 -1.09 8.96
N THR A 93 -2.43 -1.89 9.84
CA THR A 93 -3.73 -1.53 10.47
C THR A 93 -3.59 -0.23 11.27
N HIS A 94 -2.50 -0.08 12.01
CA HIS A 94 -2.25 1.16 12.77
C HIS A 94 -1.99 2.36 11.87
N ILE A 95 -1.21 2.21 10.81
CA ILE A 95 -0.89 3.30 9.85
C ILE A 95 -2.15 3.75 9.11
N LEU A 96 -2.97 2.81 8.66
CA LEU A 96 -4.14 3.08 7.83
C LEU A 96 -5.41 3.40 8.64
N LYS A 97 -5.37 3.34 9.97
CA LYS A 97 -6.57 3.57 10.81
C LYS A 97 -7.23 4.92 10.53
N SER A 98 -6.44 5.99 10.43
CA SER A 98 -6.97 7.32 10.08
C SER A 98 -7.55 7.37 8.68
N LEU A 99 -6.93 6.65 7.74
CA LEU A 99 -7.40 6.55 6.36
C LEU A 99 -8.74 5.82 6.26
N VAL A 100 -8.91 4.73 7.02
CA VAL A 100 -10.17 3.98 7.07
C VAL A 100 -11.30 4.88 7.55
N ASN A 101 -11.10 5.61 8.65
CA ASN A 101 -12.10 6.53 9.17
C ASN A 101 -12.45 7.63 8.13
N ALA A 102 -11.42 8.23 7.50
CA ALA A 102 -11.64 9.23 6.45
C ALA A 102 -12.36 8.65 5.22
N GLY A 103 -12.10 7.39 4.86
CA GLY A 103 -12.76 6.69 3.77
C GLY A 103 -14.18 6.23 4.08
N THR A 104 -14.60 6.19 5.35
CA THR A 104 -15.97 5.81 5.76
C THR A 104 -16.87 7.00 6.08
N GLU A 105 -16.31 8.12 6.53
CA GLU A 105 -17.07 9.33 6.89
C GLU A 105 -16.90 10.46 5.85
N GLY A 106 -15.89 10.35 4.99
CA GLY A 106 -15.38 11.45 4.20
C GLY A 106 -14.64 12.47 5.07
N THR A 107 -13.78 13.27 4.45
CA THR A 107 -13.07 14.36 5.14
C THR A 107 -13.08 15.61 4.29
N ALA A 108 -13.24 16.77 4.93
CA ALA A 108 -13.21 18.06 4.25
C ALA A 108 -11.77 18.40 3.86
N MET A 109 -11.51 18.56 2.57
CA MET A 109 -10.19 18.90 2.04
C MET A 109 -10.27 20.09 1.10
N ILE A 110 -9.27 20.97 1.18
CA ILE A 110 -9.09 22.08 0.24
C ILE A 110 -8.50 21.50 -1.04
N CYS A 111 -9.21 21.66 -2.15
CA CYS A 111 -8.74 21.27 -3.47
C CYS A 111 -7.87 22.36 -4.10
N VAL A 112 -7.24 22.05 -5.25
CA VAL A 112 -6.33 22.95 -5.97
C VAL A 112 -7.00 24.26 -6.39
N ASP A 113 -8.31 24.25 -6.60
CA ASP A 113 -9.13 25.43 -6.91
C ASP A 113 -9.55 26.22 -5.66
N SER A 114 -8.94 25.93 -4.49
CA SER A 114 -9.26 26.54 -3.19
C SER A 114 -10.68 26.26 -2.67
N ILE A 115 -11.41 25.34 -3.30
CA ILE A 115 -12.75 24.93 -2.88
C ILE A 115 -12.62 23.77 -1.88
N VAL A 116 -13.34 23.87 -0.76
CA VAL A 116 -13.47 22.76 0.19
C VAL A 116 -14.46 21.74 -0.36
N ARG A 117 -14.00 20.50 -0.53
CA ARG A 117 -14.85 19.37 -0.94
C ARG A 117 -14.83 18.30 0.14
N GLN A 118 -15.95 17.59 0.28
CA GLN A 118 -15.98 16.35 1.06
C GLN A 118 -15.32 15.24 0.20
N VAL A 119 -14.12 14.85 0.59
CA VAL A 119 -13.30 13.87 -0.14
C VAL A 119 -13.31 12.54 0.60
N TRP A 120 -13.48 11.47 -0.17
CA TRP A 120 -13.51 10.10 0.29
C TRP A 120 -12.24 9.39 -0.18
N PRO A 121 -11.18 9.34 0.65
CA PRO A 121 -9.97 8.61 0.32
C PRO A 121 -10.22 7.10 0.39
N ILE A 122 -10.06 6.40 -0.73
CA ILE A 122 -10.32 4.96 -0.83
C ILE A 122 -9.06 4.27 -1.34
N VAL A 123 -8.60 3.22 -0.63
CA VAL A 123 -7.46 2.42 -1.09
C VAL A 123 -7.83 1.71 -2.39
N ALA A 124 -7.18 2.11 -3.47
CA ALA A 124 -7.43 1.62 -4.81
C ALA A 124 -6.54 0.41 -5.15
N THR A 125 -5.26 0.47 -4.78
CA THR A 125 -4.29 -0.58 -5.08
C THR A 125 -3.09 -0.53 -4.12
N TYR A 126 -2.43 -1.68 -4.01
CA TYR A 126 -1.18 -1.85 -3.28
C TYR A 126 -0.11 -2.35 -4.25
N VAL A 127 0.86 -1.50 -4.58
CA VAL A 127 1.95 -1.80 -5.51
C VAL A 127 3.11 -2.39 -4.72
N ALA A 128 3.43 -3.64 -5.04
CA ALA A 128 4.49 -4.40 -4.44
C ALA A 128 5.04 -5.43 -5.44
N ASP A 129 6.25 -5.91 -5.23
CA ASP A 129 6.80 -7.08 -5.91
C ASP A 129 6.17 -8.37 -5.38
N TYR A 130 6.47 -9.50 -6.03
CA TYR A 130 5.71 -10.73 -5.84
C TYR A 130 5.73 -11.29 -4.40
N PRO A 131 6.87 -11.36 -3.68
CA PRO A 131 6.89 -11.85 -2.30
C PRO A 131 6.06 -10.95 -1.37
N GLU A 132 6.13 -9.64 -1.56
CA GLU A 132 5.42 -8.61 -0.82
C GLU A 132 3.92 -8.64 -1.15
N GLN A 133 3.53 -8.87 -2.40
CA GLN A 133 2.13 -9.10 -2.76
C GLN A 133 1.58 -10.36 -2.09
N CYS A 134 2.37 -11.44 -2.05
CA CYS A 134 1.98 -12.65 -1.33
C CYS A 134 1.81 -12.38 0.17
N LEU A 135 2.69 -11.55 0.73
CA LEU A 135 2.62 -11.11 2.11
C LEU A 135 1.38 -10.26 2.41
N VAL A 136 1.01 -9.34 1.52
CA VAL A 136 -0.20 -8.50 1.63
C VAL A 136 -1.47 -9.33 1.47
N ALA A 137 -1.45 -10.33 0.60
CA ALA A 137 -2.58 -11.20 0.32
C ALA A 137 -2.70 -12.40 1.29
N CYS A 138 -1.82 -12.54 2.28
CA CYS A 138 -1.78 -13.71 3.17
C CYS A 138 -1.65 -15.05 2.42
N CYS A 139 -0.95 -15.08 1.27
CA CYS A 139 -0.73 -16.31 0.51
C CYS A 139 0.74 -16.76 0.53
N MET A 140 0.94 -18.05 0.34
CA MET A 140 2.28 -18.62 0.15
C MET A 140 2.88 -18.14 -1.18
N GLU A 141 4.20 -17.96 -1.23
CA GLU A 141 4.94 -17.51 -2.43
C GLU A 141 4.83 -18.50 -3.62
N ASN A 142 4.30 -19.71 -3.41
CA ASN A 142 3.99 -20.64 -4.51
C ASN A 142 2.57 -20.46 -5.09
N ARG A 143 1.82 -19.45 -4.66
CA ARG A 143 0.46 -19.10 -5.12
C ARG A 143 0.44 -17.66 -5.60
N CYS A 144 -0.50 -17.32 -6.48
CA CYS A 144 -0.59 -15.96 -7.03
C CYS A 144 -1.65 -15.24 -6.24
N PRO A 145 -1.33 -14.05 -5.74
CA PRO A 145 -2.20 -13.28 -4.86
C PRO A 145 -3.47 -12.80 -5.59
N LEU A 146 -3.45 -12.79 -6.93
CA LEU A 146 -4.52 -12.28 -7.77
C LEU A 146 -5.46 -13.37 -8.32
N CYS A 147 -5.03 -14.63 -8.35
CA CYS A 147 -5.67 -15.69 -9.11
C CYS A 147 -5.94 -16.92 -8.26
N LYS A 148 -7.08 -17.58 -8.49
CA LYS A 148 -7.46 -18.81 -7.79
C LYS A 148 -6.83 -20.08 -8.40
N VAL A 149 -5.84 -19.92 -9.29
CA VAL A 149 -5.24 -21.04 -10.02
C VAL A 149 -4.34 -21.86 -9.08
N PRO A 150 -4.49 -23.20 -9.05
CA PRO A 150 -3.62 -24.07 -8.26
C PRO A 150 -2.14 -23.88 -8.62
N PRO A 151 -1.21 -24.04 -7.66
CA PRO A 151 0.23 -23.92 -7.92
C PRO A 151 0.73 -24.81 -9.08
N THR A 152 0.15 -26.01 -9.20
CA THR A 152 0.49 -27.03 -10.20
C THR A 152 -0.02 -26.74 -11.61
N SER A 153 -0.80 -25.68 -11.79
CA SER A 153 -1.43 -25.32 -13.06
C SER A 153 -0.92 -23.99 -13.62
N ARG A 154 0.23 -23.52 -13.12
CA ARG A 154 0.96 -22.39 -13.69
C ARG A 154 1.90 -22.94 -14.75
N GLY A 155 1.76 -22.45 -15.97
CA GLY A 155 2.64 -22.80 -17.09
C GLY A 155 4.07 -22.41 -16.83
#